data_AF-T0ZQF4-F1
#
_entry.id   AF-T0ZQF4-F1
#
_cell.length_a   1.000
_cell.length_b   1.000
_cell.length_c   1.000
_cell.angle_alpha   90.00
_cell.angle_beta   90.00
_cell.angle_gamma   90.00
#
_symmetry.space_group_name_H-M   'P 1'
#
loop_
_entity.id
_entity.type
_entity.pdbx_description
1 polymer ?
#
loop_
_entity_poly.entity_id
_entity_poly.type
_entity_poly.pdbx_seq_one_letter_code
_entity_poly.pdbx_strand_id
1 'polypeptide(L)'
;MADLGSRLEALECRACGQEIGPDRLVGICPNCGHTLFARYRTDGFDARAWWASLGSRPWSLWRYREMLPVRSAEAVTTRGGGCTSI
;
A
#
# COMPACT_ATOMS: atom_id res chain seq x y z
N MET A 1 -15.46 -5.57 -11.70
CA MET A 1 -14.09 -5.03 -11.73
C MET A 1 -13.38 -5.54 -10.48
N ALA A 2 -12.28 -6.27 -10.62
CA ALA A 2 -11.64 -6.93 -9.48
C ALA A 2 -10.84 -5.91 -8.65
N ASP A 3 -11.38 -5.57 -7.49
CA ASP A 3 -10.66 -4.85 -6.43
C ASP A 3 -9.48 -5.73 -5.95
N LEU A 4 -8.28 -5.17 -5.94
CA LEU A 4 -7.07 -5.89 -5.52
C LEU A 4 -6.98 -6.09 -4.00
N GLY A 5 -7.90 -5.51 -3.24
CA GLY A 5 -7.96 -5.56 -1.78
C GLY A 5 -7.00 -4.57 -1.11
N SER A 6 -6.67 -3.45 -1.76
CA SER A 6 -5.79 -2.43 -1.17
C SER A 6 -6.39 -1.90 0.14
N ARG A 7 -5.60 -1.93 1.21
CA ARG A 7 -5.99 -1.45 2.53
C ARG A 7 -5.52 -0.03 2.81
N LEU A 8 -4.89 0.65 1.85
CA LEU A 8 -4.43 2.03 1.99
C LEU A 8 -5.64 2.99 2.05
N GLU A 9 -5.77 3.70 3.17
CA GLU A 9 -6.85 4.68 3.40
C GLU A 9 -6.42 6.09 3.06
N ALA A 10 -5.27 6.51 3.56
CA ALA A 10 -4.80 7.89 3.47
C ALA A 10 -3.29 8.00 3.68
N LEU A 11 -2.76 9.19 3.39
CA LEU A 11 -1.43 9.62 3.77
C LEU A 11 -1.56 10.68 4.87
N GLU A 12 -0.99 10.43 6.05
CA GLU A 12 -1.04 11.34 7.19
C GLU A 12 0.33 11.97 7.44
N CYS A 13 0.36 13.29 7.64
CA CYS A 13 1.55 13.96 8.14
C CYS A 13 1.67 13.80 9.65
N ARG A 14 2.76 13.17 10.13
CA ARG A 14 3.02 13.01 11.56
C ARG A 14 3.35 14.31 12.30
N ALA A 15 3.71 15.37 11.59
CA ALA A 15 4.06 16.67 12.18
C ALA A 15 2.84 17.57 12.41
N CYS A 16 1.95 17.67 11.41
CA CYS A 16 0.78 18.57 11.49
C CYS A 16 -0.58 17.86 11.48
N GLY A 17 -0.62 16.53 11.38
CA GLY A 17 -1.85 15.74 11.37
C GLY A 17 -2.65 15.82 10.06
N GLN A 18 -2.12 16.47 9.02
CA GLN A 18 -2.84 16.62 7.75
C GLN A 18 -3.03 15.26 7.08
N GLU A 19 -4.27 14.94 6.76
CA GLU A 19 -4.63 13.76 5.95
C GLU A 19 -4.77 14.14 4.47
N ILE A 20 -4.28 13.25 3.62
CA ILE A 20 -4.30 13.40 2.16
C ILE A 20 -4.79 12.09 1.56
N GLY A 21 -5.69 12.19 0.58
CA GLY A 21 -6.20 11.02 -0.13
C GLY A 21 -5.10 10.25 -0.87
N PRO A 22 -5.20 8.92 -0.98
CA PRO A 22 -4.17 8.06 -1.56
C PRO A 22 -4.07 8.19 -3.09
N ASP A 23 -5.09 8.78 -3.72
CA ASP A 23 -5.17 8.97 -5.17
C ASP A 23 -4.38 10.20 -5.66
N ARG A 24 -3.77 10.97 -4.74
CA ARG A 24 -2.98 12.15 -5.05
C ARG A 24 -1.49 11.83 -5.03
N LEU A 25 -0.80 12.15 -6.13
CA LEU A 25 0.67 12.12 -6.15
C LEU A 25 1.22 13.24 -5.25
N VAL A 26 1.81 12.86 -4.12
CA VAL A 26 2.37 13.79 -3.14
C VAL A 26 3.66 13.22 -2.55
N GLY A 27 4.74 14.01 -2.53
CA GLY A 27 6.03 13.59 -1.98
C GLY A 27 6.25 14.05 -0.53
N ILE A 28 5.76 15.24 -0.19
CA ILE A 28 5.87 15.87 1.14
C ILE A 28 4.56 16.53 1.51
N CYS A 29 4.33 16.76 2.81
CA CYS A 29 3.14 17.44 3.28
C CYS A 29 3.04 18.85 2.65
N PRO A 30 1.94 19.19 1.96
CA PRO A 30 1.78 20.49 1.33
C PRO A 30 1.61 21.62 2.35
N ASN A 31 1.26 21.28 3.61
CA ASN A 31 1.06 22.26 4.67
C ASN A 31 2.35 22.62 5.42
N CYS A 32 3.18 21.63 5.75
CA CYS A 32 4.35 21.83 6.63
C CYS A 32 5.68 21.28 6.07
N GLY A 33 5.68 20.68 4.89
CA GLY A 33 6.90 20.16 4.23
C GLY A 33 7.47 18.86 4.82
N HIS A 34 6.88 18.31 5.89
CA HIS A 34 7.33 17.06 6.49
C HIS A 34 6.86 15.81 5.75
N THR A 35 7.50 14.67 6.05
CA THR A 35 7.18 13.35 5.50
C THR A 35 5.76 12.90 5.82
N LEU A 36 5.12 12.28 4.83
CA LEU A 36 3.81 11.67 4.94
C LEU A 36 3.94 10.17 5.22
N PHE A 37 3.03 9.64 6.04
CA PHE A 37 2.98 8.22 6.43
C PHE A 37 1.74 7.57 5.85
N ALA A 38 1.89 6.37 5.31
CA ALA A 38 0.76 5.59 4.81
C ALA A 38 -0.10 5.07 5.98
N ARG A 39 -1.42 5.27 5.88
CA ARG A 39 -2.43 4.77 6.82
C ARG A 39 -3.20 3.63 6.19
N TYR A 40 -3.26 2.52 6.91
CA TYR A 40 -3.85 1.28 6.45
C TYR A 40 -4.99 0.85 7.37
N ARG A 41 -6.05 0.32 6.76
CA ARG A 41 -7.15 -0.36 7.46
C ARG A 41 -6.67 -1.56 8.24
N THR A 42 -6.79 -1.48 9.56
CA THR A 42 -6.47 -2.56 10.50
C THR A 42 -7.70 -3.37 10.91
N ASP A 43 -8.90 -2.89 10.61
CA ASP A 43 -10.16 -3.57 10.92
C ASP A 43 -10.21 -4.94 10.24
N GLY A 44 -10.40 -5.98 11.07
CA GLY A 44 -10.46 -7.37 10.62
C GLY A 44 -9.19 -7.88 9.93
N PHE A 45 -8.05 -7.21 10.08
CA PHE A 45 -6.80 -7.63 9.46
C PHE A 45 -6.03 -8.61 10.37
N ASP A 46 -6.11 -9.89 10.05
CA ASP A 46 -5.21 -10.89 10.65
C ASP A 46 -3.85 -10.85 9.94
N ALA A 47 -2.94 -10.05 10.49
CA ALA A 47 -1.60 -9.90 9.96
C ALA A 47 -0.81 -11.23 9.95
N ARG A 48 -1.09 -12.15 10.89
CA ARG A 48 -0.39 -13.42 11.00
C ARG A 48 -0.84 -14.38 9.92
N ALA A 49 -2.15 -14.51 9.71
CA ALA A 49 -2.70 -15.31 8.61
C ALA A 49 -2.31 -14.73 7.24
N TRP A 50 -2.34 -13.39 7.09
CA TRP A 50 -1.87 -12.73 5.87
C TRP A 50 -0.41 -13.06 5.59
N TRP A 51 0.47 -12.91 6.59
CA TRP A 51 1.90 -13.22 6.46
C TRP A 51 2.15 -14.67 6.06
N ALA A 52 1.46 -15.62 6.71
CA ALA A 52 1.54 -17.04 6.36
C ALA A 52 1.10 -17.31 4.91
N SER A 53 0.05 -16.61 4.43
CA SER A 53 -0.43 -16.74 3.05
C SER A 53 0.55 -16.23 2.01
N LEU A 54 1.51 -15.37 2.36
CA LEU A 54 2.46 -14.83 1.40
C LEU A 54 3.34 -15.93 0.80
N GLY A 55 3.67 -16.98 1.57
CA GLY A 55 4.55 -18.07 1.14
C GLY A 55 4.02 -18.85 -0.07
N SER A 56 2.70 -18.95 -0.24
CA SER A 56 2.08 -19.66 -1.36
C SER A 56 1.84 -18.77 -2.60
N ARG A 57 2.13 -17.47 -2.51
CA ARG A 57 1.92 -16.52 -3.61
C ARG A 57 3.13 -16.46 -4.54
N PRO A 58 2.93 -16.17 -5.83
CA PRO A 58 4.04 -15.95 -6.76
C PRO A 58 5.01 -14.89 -6.26
N TRP A 59 6.31 -15.15 -6.45
CA TRP A 59 7.38 -14.27 -6.01
C TRP A 59 7.45 -13.00 -6.86
N SER A 60 6.64 -12.01 -6.47
CA SER A 60 6.47 -10.74 -7.15
C SER A 60 6.05 -9.67 -6.14
N LEU A 61 6.24 -8.39 -6.45
CA LEU A 61 5.75 -7.29 -5.60
C LEU A 61 4.24 -7.42 -5.30
N TRP A 62 3.48 -7.95 -6.26
CA TRP A 62 2.04 -8.17 -6.18
C TRP A 62 1.59 -9.17 -5.12
N ARG A 63 2.51 -9.97 -4.56
CA ARG A 63 2.17 -10.81 -3.39
C ARG A 63 1.74 -9.97 -2.18
N TYR A 64 2.16 -8.70 -2.12
CA TYR A 64 1.80 -7.73 -1.08
C TYR A 64 0.67 -6.77 -1.54
N ARG A 65 -0.14 -7.14 -2.55
CA ARG A 65 -1.17 -6.28 -3.15
C ARG A 65 -2.05 -5.51 -2.16
N GLU A 66 -2.35 -6.11 -1.01
CA GLU A 66 -3.20 -5.48 0.02
C GLU A 66 -2.52 -4.26 0.68
N MET A 67 -1.19 -4.14 0.60
CA MET A 67 -0.40 -3.03 1.13
C MET A 67 0.02 -2.00 0.07
N LEU A 68 -0.21 -2.31 -1.21
CA LEU A 68 0.16 -1.43 -2.32
C LEU A 68 -0.93 -0.38 -2.59
N PRO A 69 -0.58 0.81 -3.11
CA PRO A 69 -1.53 1.88 -3.44
C PRO A 69 -2.36 1.59 -4.71
N VAL A 70 -2.47 0.33 -5.13
CA VAL A 70 -3.13 -0.07 -6.40
C VAL A 70 -4.47 -0.72 -6.08
N ARG A 71 -5.58 -0.07 -6.47
CA ARG A 71 -6.94 -0.54 -6.21
C ARG A 71 -7.49 -1.46 -7.30
N SER A 72 -7.12 -1.23 -8.55
CA SER A 72 -7.65 -2.00 -9.70
C SER A 72 -6.64 -2.99 -10.26
N ALA A 73 -7.09 -4.21 -10.54
CA ALA A 73 -6.29 -5.24 -11.20
C ALA A 73 -5.82 -4.83 -12.61
N GLU A 74 -6.48 -3.88 -13.27
CA GLU A 74 -6.10 -3.36 -14.59
C GLU A 74 -4.87 -2.42 -14.54
N ALA A 75 -4.55 -1.85 -13.37
CA ALA A 75 -3.35 -1.04 -13.16
C ALA A 75 -2.12 -1.92 -12.83
N VAL A 76 -2.29 -3.24 -12.76
CA VAL A 76 -1.22 -4.22 -12.56
C VAL A 76 -0.41 -4.32 -13.85
N THR A 77 0.66 -3.55 -13.96
CA THR A 77 1.66 -3.77 -14.99
C THR A 77 2.69 -4.78 -14.48
N THR A 78 2.74 -5.95 -15.11
CA THR A 78 3.68 -7.02 -14.73
C THR A 78 5.06 -6.71 -15.31
N ARG A 79 5.78 -5.73 -14.73
CA ARG A 79 7.24 -5.68 -14.87
C ARG A 79 7.80 -6.43 -13.66
N GLY A 80 8.44 -7.58 -13.87
CA GLY A 80 8.89 -8.54 -12.82
C GLY A 80 9.95 -8.03 -11.84
N GLY A 81 10.00 -6.73 -11.57
CA GLY A 81 10.86 -6.12 -10.56
C GLY A 81 10.21 -6.19 -9.18
N GLY A 82 10.96 -6.69 -8.20
CA GLY A 82 10.54 -6.83 -6.82
C GLY A 82 10.99 -8.16 -6.24
N CYS A 83 11.26 -8.18 -4.93
CA CYS A 83 11.71 -9.36 -4.19
C CYS A 83 13.08 -9.93 -4.63
N THR A 84 14.06 -9.10 -4.99
CA THR A 84 15.44 -9.60 -5.17
C THR A 84 15.93 -10.20 -3.84
N SER A 85 16.39 -11.45 -3.86
CA SER A 85 17.03 -12.06 -2.68
C SER A 85 18.22 -11.21 -2.23
N ILE A 86 18.29 -10.90 -0.94
CA ILE A 86 19.47 -10.29 -0.30
C ILE A 86 20.38 -11.35 0.30
#